data_AF-A0A957WFL3-F1
#
_entry.id   AF-A0A957WFL3-F1
#
_cell.length_a   1.000
_cell.length_b   1.000
_cell.length_c   1.000
_cell.angle_alpha   90.00
_cell.angle_beta   90.00
_cell.angle_gamma   90.00
#
_symmetry.space_group_name_H-M   'P 1'
#
loop_
_entity.id
_entity.type
_entity.pdbx_description
1 polymer ?
#
loop_
_entity_poly.entity_id
_entity_poly.type
_entity_poly.pdbx_seq_one_letter_code
_entity_poly.pdbx_strand_id
1 'polypeptide(L)'
;MSYEEIKLDYGKAEAMIQSFNAGKQQLEQTNSQMKKIADQLQSGALLGKGGQAFTEAITGSLVPSIDKLTEKFEELAGDVQAAINYMQQADRR
;
A
#
# COMPACT_ATOMS: atom_id res chain seq x y z
N MET A 1 -12.29 36.10 -2.58
CA MET A 1 -12.17 34.66 -2.88
C MET A 1 -12.27 33.95 -1.55
N SER A 2 -13.40 33.31 -1.27
CA SER A 2 -13.62 32.58 -0.03
C SER A 2 -12.68 31.38 -0.02
N TYR A 3 -11.62 31.45 0.79
CA TYR A 3 -11.02 30.23 1.31
C TYR A 3 -12.14 29.57 2.11
N GLU A 4 -12.83 28.59 1.52
CA GLU A 4 -13.54 27.60 2.33
C GLU A 4 -12.50 27.15 3.36
N GLU A 5 -12.74 27.43 4.65
CA GLU A 5 -11.88 26.94 5.72
C GLU A 5 -11.71 25.44 5.45
N ILE A 6 -10.52 25.02 5.01
CA ILE A 6 -10.20 23.62 4.82
C ILE A 6 -10.23 23.02 6.22
N LYS A 7 -11.40 22.57 6.68
CA LYS A 7 -11.56 21.96 7.99
C LYS A 7 -11.17 20.51 7.85
N LEU A 8 -9.95 20.20 8.27
CA LEU A 8 -9.51 18.84 8.41
C LEU A 8 -10.19 18.23 9.65
N ASP A 9 -11.00 17.20 9.43
CA ASP A 9 -11.49 16.36 10.51
C ASP A 9 -10.32 15.48 10.98
N TYR A 10 -9.63 15.93 12.04
CA TYR A 10 -8.43 15.26 12.56
C TYR A 10 -8.67 13.78 12.87
N GLY A 11 -9.84 13.43 13.42
CA GLY A 11 -10.18 12.05 13.73
C GLY A 11 -10.29 11.18 12.48
N LYS A 12 -10.90 11.70 11.40
CA LYS A 12 -10.96 10.99 10.12
C LYS A 12 -9.61 10.91 9.43
N ALA A 13 -8.78 11.95 9.53
CA ALA A 13 -7.43 11.97 8.97
C ALA A 13 -6.54 10.92 9.66
N GLU A 14 -6.58 10.83 10.98
CA GLU A 14 -5.87 9.80 11.75
C GLU A 14 -6.39 8.39 11.41
N ALA A 15 -7.71 8.20 11.33
CA ALA A 15 -8.29 6.91 10.93
C ALA A 15 -7.87 6.50 9.49
N MET A 16 -7.72 7.48 8.59
CA MET A 16 -7.24 7.26 7.23
C MET A 16 -5.78 6.82 7.22
N ILE A 17 -4.90 7.46 8.02
CA ILE A 17 -3.50 7.03 8.19
C ILE A 17 -3.43 5.59 8.71
N GLN A 18 -4.23 5.26 9.72
CA GLN A 18 -4.30 3.89 10.25
C GLN A 18 -4.75 2.89 9.18
N SER A 19 -5.73 3.26 8.36
CA SER A 19 -6.23 2.41 7.27
C SER A 19 -5.17 2.16 6.20
N PHE A 20 -4.42 3.19 5.81
CA PHE A 20 -3.30 3.03 4.87
C PHE A 20 -2.20 2.15 5.44
N ASN A 21 -1.82 2.33 6.70
CA ASN A 21 -0.80 1.50 7.35
C ASN A 21 -1.24 0.03 7.48
N ALA A 22 -2.50 -0.23 7.85
CA ALA A 22 -3.04 -1.58 7.90
C ALA A 22 -3.10 -2.23 6.51
N GLY A 23 -3.55 -1.47 5.50
CA GLY A 23 -3.55 -1.91 4.10
C GLY A 23 -2.15 -2.24 3.60
N LYS A 24 -1.15 -1.41 3.91
CA LYS A 24 0.26 -1.61 3.57
C LYS A 24 0.74 -2.96 4.13
N GLN A 25 0.50 -3.21 5.42
CA GLN A 25 0.89 -4.46 6.08
C GLN A 25 0.23 -5.69 5.42
N GLN A 26 -1.05 -5.58 5.05
CA GLN A 26 -1.77 -6.66 4.37
C GLN A 26 -1.21 -6.94 2.96
N LEU A 27 -0.82 -5.89 2.23
CA LEU A 27 -0.17 -6.01 0.92
C LEU A 27 1.21 -6.66 1.03
N GLU A 28 2.02 -6.27 2.01
CA GLU A 28 3.33 -6.90 2.28
C GLU A 28 3.18 -8.39 2.60
N GLN A 29 2.19 -8.75 3.42
CA GLN A 29 1.87 -10.15 3.71
C GLN A 29 1.45 -10.92 2.46
N THR A 30 0.58 -10.32 1.64
CA THR A 30 0.14 -10.91 0.36
C THR A 30 1.34 -11.14 -0.56
N ASN A 31 2.23 -10.15 -0.68
CA ASN A 31 3.43 -10.25 -1.49
C ASN A 31 4.34 -11.40 -1.01
N SER A 32 4.55 -11.52 0.30
CA SER A 32 5.31 -12.62 0.90
C SER A 32 4.70 -14.00 0.59
N GLN A 33 3.37 -14.13 0.68
CA GLN A 33 2.68 -15.37 0.37
C GLN A 33 2.77 -15.72 -1.12
N MET A 34 2.59 -14.74 -2.01
CA MET A 34 2.68 -14.97 -3.46
C MET A 34 4.10 -15.39 -3.89
N LYS A 35 5.15 -14.78 -3.32
CA LYS A 35 6.54 -15.21 -3.55
C LYS A 35 6.77 -16.66 -3.10
N LYS A 36 6.27 -17.05 -1.92
CA LYS A 36 6.36 -18.43 -1.45
C LYS A 36 5.63 -19.43 -2.36
N ILE A 37 4.45 -19.06 -2.86
CA ILE A 37 3.71 -19.89 -3.83
C ILE A 37 4.53 -20.04 -5.11
N ALA A 38 5.07 -18.94 -5.66
CA ALA A 38 5.92 -18.97 -6.84
C ALA A 38 7.14 -19.90 -6.64
N ASP A 39 7.84 -19.80 -5.50
CA ASP A 39 8.99 -20.65 -5.17
C ASP A 39 8.60 -22.13 -5.08
N GLN A 40 7.45 -22.45 -4.46
CA GLN A 40 6.94 -23.82 -4.37
C GLN A 40 6.57 -24.40 -5.75
N LEU A 41 5.98 -23.58 -6.62
CA LEU A 41 5.64 -23.98 -7.98
C LEU A 41 6.89 -24.23 -8.83
N GLN A 42 7.91 -23.36 -8.70
CA GLN A 42 9.20 -23.50 -9.36
C GLN A 42 9.99 -24.71 -8.85
N SER A 43 9.84 -25.08 -7.58
CA SER A 43 10.49 -26.25 -6.95
C SER A 43 9.89 -27.60 -7.34
N GLY A 44 8.94 -27.63 -8.28
CA GLY A 44 8.47 -28.87 -8.90
C GLY A 44 7.01 -29.22 -8.67
N ALA A 45 6.23 -28.37 -7.98
CA ALA A 45 4.78 -28.59 -7.84
C ALA A 45 4.01 -28.39 -9.16
N LEU A 46 4.49 -27.53 -10.06
CA LEU A 46 3.99 -27.40 -11.43
C LEU A 46 5.16 -27.37 -12.42
N LEU A 47 5.56 -28.55 -12.90
CA LEU A 47 6.57 -28.68 -13.96
C LEU A 47 5.92 -28.53 -15.34
N GLY A 48 6.36 -27.56 -16.14
CA GLY A 48 5.90 -27.31 -17.50
C GLY A 48 5.48 -25.87 -17.78
N LYS A 49 5.01 -25.60 -19.01
CA LYS A 49 4.67 -24.24 -19.49
C LYS A 49 3.68 -23.49 -18.60
N GLY A 50 2.70 -24.20 -18.00
CA GLY A 50 1.70 -23.59 -17.12
C GLY A 50 2.27 -23.11 -15.78
N GLY A 51 3.14 -23.91 -15.15
CA GLY A 51 3.81 -23.52 -13.91
C GLY A 51 4.76 -22.35 -14.10
N GLN A 52 5.48 -22.35 -15.23
CA GLN A 52 6.37 -21.25 -15.59
C GLN A 52 5.59 -19.96 -15.86
N ALA A 53 4.52 -20.01 -16.66
CA ALA A 53 3.69 -18.85 -16.94
C ALA A 53 3.02 -18.27 -15.68
N PHE A 54 2.59 -19.13 -14.75
CA PHE A 54 1.98 -18.68 -13.50
C PHE A 54 3.00 -18.08 -12.54
N THR A 55 4.17 -18.70 -12.40
CA THR A 55 5.30 -18.14 -11.62
C THR A 55 5.70 -16.78 -12.17
N GLU A 56 5.83 -16.67 -13.49
CA GLU A 56 6.21 -15.44 -14.19
C GLU A 56 5.13 -14.35 -14.07
N ALA A 57 3.84 -14.71 -14.10
CA ALA A 57 2.75 -13.77 -13.83
C ALA A 57 2.79 -13.24 -12.39
N ILE A 58 3.10 -14.10 -11.41
CA ILE A 58 3.24 -13.70 -10.02
C ILE A 58 4.44 -12.76 -9.86
N THR A 59 5.64 -13.22 -10.21
CA THR A 59 6.88 -12.49 -9.92
C THR A 59 7.09 -11.29 -10.84
N GLY A 60 6.60 -11.37 -12.09
CA GLY A 60 6.82 -10.35 -13.11
C GLY A 60 5.75 -9.27 -13.19
N SER A 61 4.54 -9.50 -12.67
CA SER A 61 3.43 -8.53 -12.77
C SER A 61 2.76 -8.26 -11.43
N LEU A 62 2.29 -9.31 -10.74
CA LEU A 62 1.52 -9.14 -9.51
C LEU A 62 2.36 -8.54 -8.37
N VAL A 63 3.52 -9.15 -8.09
CA VAL A 63 4.44 -8.70 -7.03
C VAL A 63 4.83 -7.22 -7.23
N PRO A 64 5.34 -6.77 -8.39
CA PRO A 64 5.66 -5.36 -8.62
C PRO A 64 4.45 -4.42 -8.50
N SER A 65 3.26 -4.88 -8.88
CA SER A 65 2.04 -4.06 -8.78
C SER A 65 1.62 -3.86 -7.32
N ILE A 66 1.75 -4.91 -6.50
CA ILE A 66 1.53 -4.84 -5.05
C ILE A 66 2.56 -3.91 -4.40
N ASP A 67 3.84 -4.00 -4.79
CA ASP A 67 4.89 -3.13 -4.26
C ASP A 67 4.59 -1.64 -4.57
N LYS A 68 4.20 -1.31 -5.80
CA LYS A 68 3.79 0.06 -6.16
C LYS A 68 2.58 0.56 -5.37
N LEU A 69 1.60 -0.30 -5.12
CA LEU A 69 0.43 0.06 -4.31
C LEU A 69 0.82 0.29 -2.84
N THR A 70 1.73 -0.52 -2.32
CA THR A 70 2.30 -0.42 -0.97
C THR A 70 3.02 0.92 -0.79
N GLU A 71 3.86 1.30 -1.75
CA GLU A 71 4.52 2.62 -1.80
C GLU A 71 3.50 3.76 -1.80
N LYS A 72 2.41 3.63 -2.57
CA LYS A 72 1.36 4.66 -2.61
C LYS A 72 0.58 4.79 -1.32
N PHE A 73 0.36 3.70 -0.58
CA PHE A 73 -0.26 3.79 0.75
C PHE A 73 0.64 4.50 1.75
N GLU A 74 1.94 4.26 1.70
CA GLU A 74 2.92 4.97 2.53
C GLU A 74 3.00 6.47 2.20
N GLU A 75 3.04 6.81 0.91
CA GLU A 75 3.00 8.20 0.43
C GLU A 75 1.75 8.92 0.93
N LEU A 76 0.57 8.34 0.72
CA LEU A 76 -0.71 8.95 1.13
C LEU A 76 -0.82 9.08 2.66
N ALA A 77 -0.32 8.12 3.43
CA ALA A 77 -0.27 8.24 4.88
C ALA A 77 0.62 9.41 5.32
N GLY A 78 1.77 9.59 4.67
CA GLY A 78 2.68 10.72 4.90
C GLY A 78 2.04 12.07 4.56
N ASP A 79 1.35 12.16 3.41
CA ASP A 79 0.68 13.38 2.97
C ASP A 79 -0.44 13.80 3.93
N VAL A 80 -1.25 12.84 4.39
CA VAL A 80 -2.31 13.11 5.38
C VAL A 80 -1.70 13.56 6.71
N GLN A 81 -0.60 12.93 7.16
CA GLN A 81 0.09 13.34 8.37
C GLN A 81 0.67 14.76 8.26
N ALA A 82 1.23 15.12 7.10
CA ALA A 82 1.71 16.46 6.83
C ALA A 82 0.56 17.47 6.88
N ALA A 83 -0.59 17.15 6.28
CA ALA A 83 -1.78 18.00 6.31
C ALA A 83 -2.28 18.24 7.74
N ILE A 84 -2.30 17.22 8.61
CA ILE A 84 -2.62 17.37 10.04
C ILE A 84 -1.67 18.39 10.69
N ASN A 85 -0.37 18.24 10.47
CA ASN A 85 0.64 19.10 11.09
C ASN A 85 0.54 20.56 10.62
N TYR A 86 0.22 20.80 9.34
CA TYR A 86 0.03 22.14 8.80
C TYR A 86 -1.20 22.82 9.39
N MET A 87 -2.32 22.10 9.47
CA MET A 87 -3.57 22.62 10.05
C MET A 87 -3.43 22.93 11.54
N GLN A 88 -2.80 22.04 12.32
CA GLN A 88 -2.56 22.29 13.74
C GLN A 88 -1.64 23.49 13.99
N GLN A 89 -0.70 23.78 13.09
CA GLN A 89 0.14 24.97 13.18
C GLN A 89 -0.62 26.25 12.81
N ALA A 90 -1.54 26.17 11.85
CA ALA A 90 -2.40 27.28 11.46
C ALA A 90 -3.40 27.62 12.58
N ASP A 91 -4.01 26.63 13.22
CA ASP A 91 -4.96 26.80 14.33
C ASP A 91 -4.30 27.41 15.59
N ARG A 92 -2.98 27.29 15.74
CA ARG A 92 -2.22 27.84 16.87
C ARG A 92 -1.75 29.29 16.66
N ARG A 93 -1.98 29.89 15.49
CA ARG A 93 -1.62 31.27 15.16
C ARG A 93 -2.81 32.19 15.26
#